data_AF-A0A6A5EYH7-F1
#
_entry.id   AF-A0A6A5EYH7-F1
#
_cell.length_a   1.000
_cell.length_b   1.000
_cell.length_c   1.000
_cell.angle_alpha   90.00
_cell.angle_beta   90.00
_cell.angle_gamma   90.00
#
_symmetry.space_group_name_H-M   'P 1'
#
loop_
_entity.id
_entity.type
_entity.pdbx_description
1 polymer ?
#
loop_
_entity_poly.entity_id
_entity_poly.type
_entity_poly.pdbx_seq_one_letter_code
_entity_poly.pdbx_strand_id
1 'polypeptide(L)'
;MFDCMDVLAVSPGQMLDFYTSSPSSCMLQEKALKACISGLAHREWQHRRSAHSIETQSTSSEELVPSPPSPPAPPRIYKPCFVCQDKSSGYHYGVSACEGCKGFFRRSIQKNMVYTCHRDKNCIINKVTRNRCQYCRLQKCFGVGMSKECDCSK
;
A
#
# COMPACT_ATOMS: atom_id res chain seq x y z
N MET A 1 -3.85 -0.46 54.20
CA MET A 1 -5.07 -0.29 53.37
C MET A 1 -4.68 0.19 51.97
N PHE A 2 -4.41 -0.69 51.02
CA PHE A 2 -4.26 -2.14 51.15
C PHE A 2 -2.80 -2.55 50.92
N ASP A 3 -2.45 -3.72 51.45
CA ASP A 3 -1.08 -4.06 51.82
C ASP A 3 -0.44 -5.03 50.82
N CYS A 4 0.89 -5.11 50.84
CA CYS A 4 1.67 -6.01 49.99
C CYS A 4 2.18 -7.20 50.82
N MET A 5 1.75 -8.42 50.49
CA MET A 5 2.32 -9.69 50.97
C MET A 5 2.25 -10.77 49.88
N ASP A 6 3.43 -11.29 49.52
CA ASP A 6 3.84 -12.70 49.56
C ASP A 6 2.79 -13.83 49.78
N VAL A 7 2.94 -15.06 49.25
CA VAL A 7 3.81 -15.64 48.18
C VAL A 7 3.31 -17.07 47.83
N LEU A 8 4.10 -17.89 47.10
CA LEU A 8 3.88 -19.28 46.64
C LEU A 8 2.95 -19.39 45.40
N ALA A 9 3.32 -19.95 44.23
CA ALA A 9 4.28 -20.97 43.77
C ALA A 9 3.75 -22.42 43.70
N VAL A 10 3.34 -22.87 42.51
CA VAL A 10 3.32 -24.29 42.08
C VAL A 10 3.39 -24.42 40.54
N SER A 11 4.09 -25.46 40.08
CA SER A 11 4.25 -25.96 38.70
C SER A 11 4.61 -27.48 38.80
N PRO A 12 4.77 -28.29 37.72
CA PRO A 12 4.37 -28.16 36.30
C PRO A 12 3.65 -29.43 35.72
N GLY A 13 3.37 -29.47 34.41
CA GLY A 13 3.04 -30.67 33.61
C GLY A 13 1.57 -31.12 33.64
N GLN A 14 1.06 -31.97 32.73
CA GLN A 14 1.56 -32.61 31.48
C GLN A 14 0.33 -33.29 30.79
N MET A 15 0.25 -33.77 29.54
CA MET A 15 1.13 -33.93 28.35
C MET A 15 0.20 -34.10 27.09
N LEU A 16 0.72 -34.53 25.93
CA LEU A 16 0.01 -35.02 24.72
C LEU A 16 -0.53 -33.91 23.81
N ASP A 17 0.21 -33.38 22.82
CA ASP A 17 0.96 -34.01 21.71
C ASP A 17 0.08 -34.73 20.68
N PHE A 18 0.04 -34.22 19.44
CA PHE A 18 0.20 -35.08 18.27
C PHE A 18 0.70 -34.28 17.04
N TYR A 19 1.99 -34.48 16.71
CA TYR A 19 2.52 -34.68 15.35
C TYR A 19 2.35 -33.57 14.27
N THR A 20 3.34 -33.17 13.46
CA THR A 20 4.83 -33.31 13.41
C THR A 20 5.32 -32.43 12.23
N SER A 21 6.59 -32.00 12.26
CA SER A 21 7.42 -31.47 11.13
C SER A 21 7.93 -30.03 11.30
N SER A 22 9.02 -29.91 12.05
CA SER A 22 10.17 -29.06 11.71
C SER A 22 11.34 -30.00 11.33
N PRO A 23 12.51 -29.53 10.86
CA PRO A 23 12.96 -28.15 10.63
C PRO A 23 13.59 -27.91 9.24
N SER A 24 13.95 -26.66 8.94
CA SER A 24 15.21 -26.32 8.25
C SER A 24 15.50 -24.81 8.34
N SER A 25 16.31 -24.42 9.32
CA SER A 25 16.98 -23.11 9.33
C SER A 25 18.45 -23.35 9.02
N CYS A 26 18.93 -22.83 7.88
CA CYS A 26 20.34 -22.93 7.51
C CYS A 26 21.04 -21.58 7.74
N MET A 27 22.19 -21.62 8.40
CA MET A 27 23.03 -20.45 8.72
C MET A 27 24.09 -20.23 7.62
N LEU A 28 24.83 -19.12 7.76
CA LEU A 28 26.05 -18.76 7.00
C LEU A 28 25.86 -18.38 5.52
N GLN A 29 26.81 -17.74 4.83
CA GLN A 29 27.75 -16.65 5.18
C GLN A 29 28.50 -16.27 3.87
N GLU A 30 28.12 -15.15 3.25
CA GLU A 30 28.95 -14.32 2.34
C GLU A 30 29.70 -14.88 1.08
N LYS A 31 29.78 -13.96 0.08
CA LYS A 31 30.94 -13.54 -0.77
C LYS A 31 31.62 -14.43 -1.83
N ALA A 32 31.75 -13.80 -3.01
CA ALA A 32 32.63 -14.07 -4.17
C ALA A 32 32.25 -15.32 -5.01
N LEU A 33 32.45 -15.35 -6.35
CA LEU A 33 33.56 -14.78 -7.14
C LEU A 33 33.17 -14.48 -8.62
N LYS A 34 33.65 -13.34 -9.18
CA LYS A 34 33.92 -12.96 -10.61
C LYS A 34 32.95 -13.44 -11.74
N ALA A 35 32.41 -12.60 -12.64
CA ALA A 35 33.10 -11.81 -13.69
C ALA A 35 33.85 -12.69 -14.73
N CYS A 36 33.89 -12.43 -16.05
CA CYS A 36 33.56 -11.24 -16.86
C CYS A 36 33.46 -11.56 -18.37
N ILE A 37 32.53 -10.93 -19.11
CA ILE A 37 32.69 -10.62 -20.55
C ILE A 37 31.98 -9.28 -20.84
N SER A 38 32.56 -8.42 -21.68
CA SER A 38 32.02 -7.10 -22.02
C SER A 38 31.36 -7.07 -23.41
N GLY A 39 30.17 -6.47 -23.46
CA GLY A 39 29.65 -5.66 -24.58
C GLY A 39 29.68 -6.22 -26.01
N LEU A 40 28.51 -6.58 -26.53
CA LEU A 40 28.15 -6.43 -27.94
C LEU A 40 26.69 -5.95 -28.02
N ALA A 41 26.37 -5.17 -29.05
CA ALA A 41 25.18 -4.32 -29.06
C ALA A 41 24.12 -4.76 -30.08
N HIS A 42 22.85 -4.63 -29.67
CA HIS A 42 21.72 -4.20 -30.51
C HIS A 42 21.21 -5.14 -31.64
N ARG A 43 19.90 -5.00 -31.90
CA ARG A 43 19.12 -5.46 -33.07
C ARG A 43 18.71 -6.93 -33.24
N GLU A 44 17.39 -7.07 -33.40
CA GLU A 44 16.68 -7.95 -34.34
C GLU A 44 16.85 -9.48 -34.26
N TRP A 45 15.95 -10.12 -33.51
CA TRP A 45 15.55 -11.51 -33.73
C TRP A 45 14.67 -11.66 -34.99
N GLN A 46 15.23 -11.37 -36.17
CA GLN A 46 14.62 -11.73 -37.46
C GLN A 46 14.80 -13.23 -37.73
N HIS A 47 14.04 -14.08 -37.04
CA HIS A 47 14.11 -15.52 -37.23
C HIS A 47 13.47 -15.92 -38.57
N ARG A 48 14.31 -16.24 -39.56
CA ARG A 48 13.93 -16.63 -40.92
C ARG A 48 14.25 -18.12 -41.14
N ARG A 49 13.24 -18.87 -41.60
CA ARG A 49 13.25 -20.00 -42.59
C ARG A 49 14.59 -20.74 -42.83
N SER A 50 14.66 -22.07 -42.96
CA SER A 50 13.65 -23.09 -43.33
C SER A 50 14.26 -24.49 -43.09
N ALA A 51 13.56 -25.64 -43.12
CA ALA A 51 12.11 -25.96 -43.10
C ALA A 51 11.97 -27.49 -42.91
N HIS A 52 10.74 -27.99 -42.72
CA HIS A 52 10.35 -29.34 -43.12
C HIS A 52 8.92 -29.32 -43.67
N SER A 53 8.70 -29.88 -44.85
CA SER A 53 7.37 -29.88 -45.48
C SER A 53 6.54 -31.07 -45.02
N ILE A 54 5.33 -30.80 -44.53
CA ILE A 54 4.23 -31.77 -44.46
C ILE A 54 2.99 -31.02 -44.96
N GLU A 55 2.38 -31.50 -46.03
CA GLU A 55 1.22 -30.86 -46.65
C GLU A 55 -0.07 -31.45 -46.07
N THR A 56 -0.78 -30.67 -45.25
CA THR A 56 -2.12 -31.01 -44.77
C THR A 56 -3.09 -29.93 -45.22
N GLN A 57 -3.80 -30.20 -46.32
CA GLN A 57 -4.91 -29.37 -46.78
C GLN A 57 -6.12 -29.61 -45.87
N SER A 58 -6.42 -28.64 -45.00
CA SER A 58 -7.62 -28.61 -44.17
C SER A 58 -8.41 -27.34 -44.44
N THR A 59 -9.46 -27.45 -45.23
CA THR A 59 -10.37 -26.33 -45.52
C THR A 59 -11.41 -26.18 -44.41
N SER A 60 -11.22 -25.22 -43.51
CA SER A 60 -12.32 -24.64 -42.73
C SER A 60 -11.97 -23.20 -42.36
N SER A 61 -12.86 -22.27 -42.70
CA SER A 61 -12.72 -20.86 -42.32
C SER A 61 -13.09 -20.70 -40.85
N GLU A 62 -12.09 -20.57 -39.97
CA GLU A 62 -12.36 -20.11 -38.61
C GLU A 62 -12.65 -18.60 -38.64
N GLU A 63 -13.94 -18.28 -38.70
CA GLU A 63 -14.46 -16.92 -38.55
C GLU A 63 -13.93 -16.31 -37.23
N LEU A 64 -13.08 -15.28 -37.35
CA LEU A 64 -12.55 -14.52 -36.23
C LEU A 64 -13.65 -13.62 -35.62
N VAL A 65 -14.62 -14.25 -34.94
CA VAL A 65 -15.70 -13.56 -34.23
C VAL A 65 -15.10 -12.59 -33.22
N PRO A 66 -15.27 -11.26 -33.38
CA PRO A 66 -14.70 -10.30 -32.45
C PRO A 66 -15.37 -10.46 -31.09
N SER A 67 -14.58 -10.72 -30.04
CA SER A 67 -15.07 -10.76 -28.66
C SER A 67 -15.88 -9.49 -28.36
N PRO A 68 -17.10 -9.59 -27.80
CA PRO A 68 -17.93 -8.42 -27.55
C PRO A 68 -17.20 -7.46 -26.60
N PRO A 69 -17.29 -6.14 -26.82
CA PRO A 69 -16.55 -5.17 -26.04
C PRO A 69 -16.95 -5.25 -24.56
N SER A 70 -15.95 -5.40 -23.69
CA SER A 70 -16.16 -5.49 -22.24
C SER A 70 -17.05 -4.35 -21.74
N PRO A 71 -18.08 -4.61 -20.93
CA PRO A 71 -18.98 -3.57 -20.45
C PRO A 71 -18.21 -2.48 -19.70
N PRO A 72 -18.55 -1.19 -19.89
CA PRO A 72 -17.82 -0.10 -19.27
C PRO A 72 -17.87 -0.24 -17.74
N ALA A 73 -16.70 -0.16 -17.10
CA ALA A 73 -16.58 -0.37 -15.67
C ALA A 73 -17.52 0.59 -14.90
N PRO A 74 -18.30 0.10 -13.91
CA PRO A 74 -19.30 0.90 -13.24
C PRO A 74 -18.68 2.15 -12.59
N PRO A 75 -19.40 3.29 -12.58
CA PRO A 75 -18.85 4.57 -12.16
C PRO A 75 -18.35 4.51 -10.72
N ARG A 76 -17.02 4.58 -10.55
CA ARG A 76 -16.35 4.48 -9.24
C ARG A 76 -16.83 5.63 -8.36
N ILE A 77 -17.69 5.34 -7.38
CA ILE A 77 -18.30 6.34 -6.49
C ILE A 77 -17.19 7.11 -5.76
N TYR A 78 -17.01 8.35 -6.20
CA TYR A 78 -15.84 9.13 -5.85
C TYR A 78 -15.97 9.74 -4.45
N LYS A 79 -15.14 9.27 -3.50
CA LYS A 79 -15.09 9.82 -2.14
C LYS A 79 -14.21 11.07 -2.11
N PRO A 80 -14.72 12.26 -1.71
CA PRO A 80 -13.91 13.47 -1.60
C PRO A 80 -12.99 13.43 -0.37
N CYS A 81 -12.08 14.40 -0.24
CA CYS A 81 -11.19 14.50 0.92
C CYS A 81 -11.96 15.02 2.15
N PHE A 82 -12.21 14.19 3.16
CA PHE A 82 -13.03 14.57 4.33
C PHE A 82 -12.48 15.79 5.11
N VAL A 83 -11.17 16.06 5.05
CA VAL A 83 -10.56 17.24 5.67
C VAL A 83 -10.97 18.55 4.98
N CYS A 84 -11.07 18.60 3.65
CA CYS A 84 -11.21 19.89 2.92
C CYS A 84 -12.09 19.88 1.66
N GLN A 85 -12.79 18.78 1.38
CA GLN A 85 -13.66 18.54 0.23
C GLN A 85 -13.00 18.66 -1.17
N ASP A 86 -11.68 18.81 -1.25
CA ASP A 86 -10.92 18.78 -2.50
C ASP A 86 -10.77 17.36 -3.06
N LYS A 87 -10.24 17.24 -4.28
CA LYS A 87 -9.99 15.97 -4.98
C LYS A 87 -9.04 15.06 -4.17
N SER A 88 -9.62 14.10 -3.44
CA SER A 88 -8.96 12.92 -2.90
C SER A 88 -8.15 12.16 -3.96
N SER A 89 -6.99 11.64 -3.56
CA SER A 89 -6.17 10.72 -4.37
C SER A 89 -6.29 9.26 -3.93
N GLY A 90 -7.09 8.98 -2.89
CA GLY A 90 -7.25 7.66 -2.29
C GLY A 90 -7.40 7.73 -0.78
N TYR A 91 -7.25 6.58 -0.11
CA TYR A 91 -7.10 6.53 1.33
C TYR A 91 -5.63 6.75 1.72
N HIS A 92 -5.37 7.64 2.67
CA HIS A 92 -4.05 7.87 3.26
C HIS A 92 -4.23 8.10 4.76
N TYR A 93 -3.40 7.50 5.60
CA TYR A 93 -3.54 7.57 7.07
C TYR A 93 -4.93 7.16 7.58
N GLY A 94 -5.56 6.17 6.95
CA GLY A 94 -6.87 5.62 7.30
C GLY A 94 -8.09 6.28 6.64
N VAL A 95 -7.97 7.44 5.98
CA VAL A 95 -9.14 8.20 5.48
C VAL A 95 -9.00 8.65 4.03
N SER A 96 -10.13 8.88 3.35
CA SER A 96 -10.14 9.53 2.03
C SER A 96 -9.53 10.94 2.10
N ALA A 97 -8.39 11.15 1.45
CA ALA A 97 -7.64 12.39 1.54
C ALA A 97 -6.99 12.81 0.21
N CYS A 98 -6.87 14.13 -0.01
CA CYS A 98 -6.11 14.71 -1.11
C CYS A 98 -4.63 14.83 -0.74
N GLU A 99 -3.74 14.83 -1.75
CA GLU A 99 -2.29 15.01 -1.56
C GLU A 99 -1.92 16.21 -0.68
N GLY A 100 -2.64 17.33 -0.80
CA GLY A 100 -2.42 18.52 0.03
C GLY A 100 -2.70 18.30 1.53
N CYS A 101 -3.56 17.36 1.90
CA CYS A 101 -3.85 17.02 3.31
C CYS A 101 -2.98 15.86 3.79
N LYS A 102 -2.76 14.83 2.97
CA LYS A 102 -1.76 13.77 3.19
C LYS A 102 -0.38 14.35 3.51
N GLY A 103 0.16 15.19 2.64
CA GLY A 103 1.48 15.80 2.81
C GLY A 103 1.56 16.79 3.98
N PHE A 104 0.44 17.46 4.32
CA PHE A 104 0.37 18.30 5.51
C PHE A 104 0.38 17.47 6.81
N PHE A 105 -0.48 16.45 6.89
CA PHE A 105 -0.59 15.56 8.05
C PHE A 105 0.75 14.85 8.30
N ARG A 106 1.34 14.25 7.27
CA ARG A 106 2.66 13.59 7.33
C ARG A 106 3.73 14.50 7.95
N ARG A 107 3.88 15.73 7.45
CA ARG A 107 4.87 16.68 7.98
C ARG A 107 4.55 17.13 9.41
N SER A 108 3.27 17.21 9.76
CA SER A 108 2.83 17.60 11.11
C SER A 108 3.21 16.53 12.13
N ILE A 109 2.86 15.27 11.88
CA ILE A 109 3.15 14.16 12.79
C ILE A 109 4.65 13.80 12.82
N GLN A 110 5.36 13.83 11.68
CA GLN A 110 6.78 13.46 11.63
C GLN A 110 7.71 14.45 12.35
N LYS A 111 7.26 15.69 12.58
CA LYS A 111 8.01 16.72 13.31
C LYS A 111 7.34 17.14 14.63
N ASN A 112 6.30 16.43 15.07
CA ASN A 112 5.47 16.77 16.24
C ASN A 112 5.05 18.26 16.25
N MET A 113 4.61 18.77 15.09
CA MET A 113 4.32 20.19 14.89
C MET A 113 3.16 20.66 15.76
N VAL A 114 3.45 21.50 16.74
CA VAL A 114 2.45 22.29 17.46
C VAL A 114 2.10 23.53 16.62
N TYR A 115 0.81 23.80 16.47
CA TYR A 115 0.28 24.97 15.76
C TYR A 115 -0.64 25.77 16.67
N THR A 116 -0.68 27.09 16.50
CA THR A 116 -1.60 27.99 17.21
C THR A 116 -2.75 28.41 16.30
N CYS A 117 -3.91 28.73 16.89
CA CYS A 117 -5.01 29.40 16.19
C CYS A 117 -5.12 30.84 16.70
N HIS A 118 -5.14 31.82 15.79
CA HIS A 118 -5.27 33.25 16.10
C HIS A 118 -6.75 33.71 16.01
N ARG A 119 -7.68 32.78 16.23
CA ARG A 119 -9.15 32.89 16.22
C ARG A 119 -9.72 31.77 17.09
N ASP A 120 -11.04 31.63 17.13
CA ASP A 120 -11.82 30.82 18.07
C ASP A 120 -11.76 29.28 17.84
N LYS A 121 -10.63 28.78 17.32
CA LYS A 121 -10.33 27.36 17.05
C LYS A 121 -11.30 26.63 16.11
N ASN A 122 -12.25 27.35 15.51
CA ASN A 122 -13.38 26.87 14.70
C ASN A 122 -13.22 27.10 13.18
N CYS A 123 -12.00 27.34 12.69
CA CYS A 123 -11.80 27.82 11.32
C CYS A 123 -12.28 26.82 10.26
N ILE A 124 -13.24 27.23 9.41
CA ILE A 124 -13.75 26.42 8.29
C ILE A 124 -12.61 26.00 7.35
N ILE A 125 -12.41 24.69 7.19
CA ILE A 125 -11.39 24.07 6.32
C ILE A 125 -12.05 23.52 5.04
N ASN A 126 -11.83 24.21 3.92
CA ASN A 126 -12.21 23.78 2.57
C ASN A 126 -11.02 23.93 1.59
N LYS A 127 -11.20 23.56 0.31
CA LYS A 127 -10.16 23.62 -0.74
C LYS A 127 -9.38 24.94 -0.79
N VAL A 128 -10.08 26.08 -0.62
CA VAL A 128 -9.53 27.44 -0.69
C VAL A 128 -8.98 27.89 0.67
N THR A 129 -9.71 27.61 1.76
CA THR A 129 -9.37 28.13 3.09
C THR A 129 -8.35 27.29 3.87
N ARG A 130 -8.10 26.03 3.48
CA ARG A 130 -7.26 25.07 4.23
C ARG A 130 -5.85 25.56 4.58
N ASN A 131 -5.30 26.54 3.87
CA ASN A 131 -3.98 27.10 4.18
C ASN A 131 -4.02 28.24 5.23
N ARG A 132 -5.20 28.80 5.54
CA ARG A 132 -5.36 29.98 6.44
C ARG A 132 -5.15 29.69 7.92
N CYS A 133 -5.31 28.44 8.37
CA CYS A 133 -5.06 28.05 9.76
C CYS A 133 -4.54 26.60 9.83
N GLN A 134 -3.30 26.43 10.26
CA GLN A 134 -2.66 25.12 10.39
C GLN A 134 -3.22 24.32 11.57
N TYR A 135 -3.50 24.96 12.70
CA TYR A 135 -4.12 24.31 13.88
C TYR A 135 -5.46 23.66 13.55
N CYS A 136 -6.44 24.43 13.04
CA CYS A 136 -7.77 23.90 12.74
C CYS A 136 -7.73 22.82 11.65
N ARG A 137 -6.79 22.91 10.70
CA ARG A 137 -6.56 21.85 9.70
C ARG A 137 -6.04 20.57 10.33
N LEU A 138 -5.06 20.64 11.23
CA LEU A 138 -4.49 19.48 11.91
C LEU A 138 -5.49 18.84 12.88
N GLN A 139 -6.22 19.66 13.64
CA GLN A 139 -7.32 19.19 14.49
C GLN A 139 -8.41 18.51 13.65
N LYS A 140 -8.77 19.05 12.48
CA LYS A 140 -9.72 18.38 11.58
C LYS A 140 -9.15 17.10 10.95
N CYS A 141 -7.84 16.99 10.70
CA CYS A 141 -7.22 15.72 10.30
C CYS A 141 -7.45 14.63 11.35
N PHE A 142 -7.15 14.90 12.62
CA PHE A 142 -7.42 13.95 13.70
C PHE A 142 -8.93 13.69 13.87
N GLY A 143 -9.76 14.73 13.82
CA GLY A 143 -11.22 14.64 13.98
C GLY A 143 -11.97 13.91 12.86
N VAL A 144 -11.33 13.63 11.71
CA VAL A 144 -11.88 12.71 10.68
C VAL A 144 -11.26 11.31 10.73
N GLY A 145 -10.36 11.04 11.69
CA GLY A 145 -9.73 9.73 11.88
C GLY A 145 -8.36 9.53 11.22
N MET A 146 -7.63 10.60 10.85
CA MET A 146 -6.26 10.43 10.32
C MET A 146 -5.30 9.94 11.42
N SER A 147 -4.65 8.79 11.21
CA SER A 147 -3.70 8.18 12.16
C SER A 147 -2.40 7.73 11.48
N LYS A 148 -1.29 7.79 12.22
CA LYS A 148 0.04 7.32 11.81
C LYS A 148 0.05 5.80 11.51
N GLU A 149 -0.79 5.04 12.22
CA GLU A 149 -0.80 3.56 12.19
C GLU A 149 -1.60 2.98 11.02
N CYS A 150 -2.48 3.77 10.40
CA CYS A 150 -3.50 3.30 9.46
C CYS A 150 -3.14 3.52 7.97
N ASP A 151 -1.85 3.61 7.62
CA ASP A 151 -1.42 3.82 6.23
C ASP A 151 -1.51 2.50 5.43
N CYS A 152 -2.69 2.25 4.87
CA CYS A 152 -3.08 1.00 4.18
C CYS A 152 -2.43 0.88 2.79
N SER A 153 -1.09 0.79 2.76
CA SER A 153 -0.27 0.54 1.57
C SER A 153 0.47 -0.81 1.70
N LYS A 154 -0.32 -1.87 1.92
CA LYS A 154 0.10 -3.28 1.87
C LYS A 154 -0.61 -3.96 0.71
#